data_AF-A0A7C2P0U3-F1
#
_entry.id   AF-A0A7C2P0U3-F1
#
_cell.length_a   1.000
_cell.length_b   1.000
_cell.length_c   1.000
_cell.angle_alpha   90.00
_cell.angle_beta   90.00
_cell.angle_gamma   90.00
#
_symmetry.space_group_name_H-M   'P 1'
#
loop_
_entity.id
_entity.type
_entity.pdbx_description
1 polymer ?
#
loop_
_entity_poly.entity_id
_entity_poly.type
_entity_poly.pdbx_seq_one_letter_code
_entity_poly.pdbx_strand_id
1 'polypeptide(L)' 'MAKLPRNVSGREVVQALKRAGFVFVRKSKKGHFILAKGETVISVPDHRNLKTGTLRQIVREAGLTVEEFTDLLAR' A
#
# COMPACT_ATOMS: atom_id res chain seq x y z
N MET A 1 15.18 -12.84 -4.43
CA MET A 1 14.68 -11.87 -3.43
C MET A 1 14.25 -10.61 -4.18
N ALA A 2 12.95 -10.42 -4.43
CA ALA A 2 12.52 -9.12 -4.95
C ALA A 2 12.83 -8.00 -3.94
N LYS A 3 13.29 -6.88 -4.48
CA LYS A 3 13.56 -5.68 -3.69
C LYS A 3 12.37 -4.76 -3.83
N LEU A 4 11.89 -4.22 -2.71
CA LEU A 4 10.86 -3.19 -2.75
C LEU A 4 11.40 -1.94 -3.48
N PRO A 5 10.60 -1.34 -4.37
CA PRO A 5 10.97 -0.10 -5.03
C PRO A 5 11.21 1.02 -4.01
N ARG A 6 12.14 1.91 -4.36
CA ARG A 6 12.40 3.15 -3.63
C ARG A 6 11.57 4.26 -4.27
N ASN A 7 11.22 5.28 -3.49
CA ASN A 7 10.44 6.45 -3.92
C ASN A 7 8.99 6.16 -4.33
N VAL A 8 8.33 5.23 -3.63
CA VAL A 8 6.89 4.99 -3.80
C VAL A 8 6.11 5.94 -2.91
N SER A 9 5.18 6.69 -3.49
CA SER A 9 4.24 7.54 -2.77
C SER A 9 3.09 6.74 -2.16
N GLY A 10 2.49 7.26 -1.10
CA GLY A 10 1.29 6.65 -0.50
C GLY A 10 0.14 6.52 -1.49
N ARG A 11 0.04 7.41 -2.47
CA ARG A 11 -0.99 7.34 -3.51
C ARG A 11 -0.77 6.18 -4.48
N GLU A 12 0.47 5.91 -4.87
CA GLU A 12 0.81 4.74 -5.69
C GLU A 12 0.47 3.44 -4.94
N VAL A 13 0.80 3.38 -3.65
CA VAL A 13 0.42 2.24 -2.80
C VAL A 13 -1.11 2.05 -2.74
N VAL A 14 -1.87 3.13 -2.57
CA VAL A 14 -3.34 3.09 -2.59
C VAL A 14 -3.85 2.50 -3.91
N GLN A 15 -3.28 2.89 -5.05
CA GLN A 15 -3.69 2.35 -6.35
C GLN A 15 -3.34 0.87 -6.50
N ALA A 16 -2.14 0.46 -6.08
CA ALA A 16 -1.74 -0.94 -6.07
C ALA A 16 -2.67 -1.79 -5.20
N LEU A 17 -2.99 -1.32 -4.00
CA LEU A 17 -3.94 -2.00 -3.10
C LEU A 17 -5.36 -2.05 -3.69
N LYS A 18 -5.83 -0.98 -4.35
CA LYS A 18 -7.10 -1.01 -5.07
C LYS A 18 -7.16 -2.10 -6.13
N ARG A 19 -6.07 -2.25 -6.91
CA ARG A 19 -5.94 -3.33 -7.90
C ARG A 19 -5.89 -4.72 -7.25
N ALA A 20 -5.37 -4.84 -6.04
CA ALA A 20 -5.45 -6.06 -5.22
C ALA A 20 -6.83 -6.34 -4.61
N GLY A 21 -7.83 -5.50 -4.88
CA GLY A 21 -9.20 -5.66 -4.41
C GLY A 21 -9.51 -4.95 -3.08
N PHE A 22 -8.63 -4.05 -2.61
CA PHE A 22 -8.94 -3.20 -1.48
C PHE A 22 -9.83 -2.02 -1.90
N VAL A 23 -10.79 -1.66 -1.05
CA VAL A 23 -11.66 -0.50 -1.27
C VAL A 23 -11.20 0.64 -0.39
N PHE A 24 -11.17 1.86 -0.94
CA PHE A 24 -10.89 3.06 -0.17
C PHE A 24 -12.07 3.36 0.77
N VAL A 25 -11.79 3.48 2.06
CA VAL A 25 -12.80 3.77 3.08
C VAL A 25 -12.85 5.27 3.37
N ARG A 26 -11.71 5.86 3.75
CA ARG A 26 -11.61 7.27 4.12
C ARG A 26 -10.18 7.75 4.22
N LYS A 27 -10.01 9.07 4.28
CA LYS A 27 -8.76 9.71 4.71
C LYS A 27 -8.86 10.12 6.17
N SER A 28 -7.87 9.75 6.98
CA SER A 28 -7.79 10.15 8.38
C SER A 28 -7.37 11.61 8.52
N LYS A 29 -7.73 12.25 9.64
CA LYS A 29 -7.30 13.62 9.96
C LYS A 29 -5.78 13.77 10.03
N LYS A 30 -5.05 12.67 10.29
CA LYS A 30 -3.58 12.64 10.35
C LYS A 30 -2.92 12.43 8.97
N GLY A 31 -3.69 12.42 7.88
CA GLY A 31 -3.14 12.26 6.53
C GLY A 31 -2.81 10.81 6.18
N HIS A 32 -3.63 9.84 6.61
CA HIS A 32 -3.51 8.45 6.16
C HIS A 32 -4.73 8.05 5.32
N PHE A 33 -4.54 7.30 4.25
CA PHE A 33 -5.60 6.61 3.54
C PHE A 33 -5.91 5.29 4.23
N ILE A 34 -7.18 5.05 4.53
CA ILE A 34 -7.65 3.79 5.09
C ILE A 34 -8.31 3.00 3.98
N LEU A 35 -7.84 1.77 3.76
CA LEU A 35 -8.41 0.83 2.80
C LEU A 35 -8.84 -0.46 3.51
N ALA A 36 -9.84 -1.14 2.97
CA ALA A 36 -10.33 -2.41 3.51
C ALA A 36 -10.60 -3.46 2.44
N LYS A 37 -10.38 -4.74 2.77
CA LYS A 37 -10.74 -5.92 1.97
C LYS A 37 -11.21 -7.02 2.93
N GLY A 38 -12.51 -7.28 2.96
CA GLY A 38 -13.10 -8.15 4.00
C GLY A 38 -12.82 -7.59 5.40
N GLU A 39 -12.24 -8.41 6.27
CA GLU A 39 -11.86 -8.03 7.64
C GLU A 39 -10.49 -7.32 7.71
N THR A 40 -9.72 -7.30 6.63
CA THR A 40 -8.40 -6.66 6.59
C THR A 40 -8.54 -5.16 6.38
N VAL A 41 -7.95 -4.36 7.27
CA VAL A 41 -7.90 -2.89 7.17
C VAL A 41 -6.44 -2.42 7.18
N ILE A 42 -6.08 -1.57 6.22
CA ILE A 42 -4.72 -1.06 6.04
C ILE A 42 -4.73 0.46 6.10
N SER A 43 -3.73 1.03 6.78
CA SER A 43 -3.48 2.45 6.87
C SER A 43 -2.22 2.83 6.08
N VAL A 44 -2.39 3.65 5.04
CA VAL A 44 -1.30 4.09 4.15
C VAL A 44 -1.03 5.58 4.39
N PRO A 45 0.17 6.01 4.79
CA PRO A 45 0.49 7.43 4.95
C PRO A 45 0.45 8.18 3.60
N ASP A 46 -0.19 9.36 3.54
CA ASP A 46 -0.25 10.21 2.33
C ASP A 46 1.03 11.05 2.19
N HIS A 47 2.16 10.38 2.01
CA HIS A 47 3.46 11.01 1.81
C HIS A 47 3.97 10.75 0.40
N ARG A 48 4.80 11.66 -0.13
CA ARG A 48 5.43 11.52 -1.47
C ARG A 48 6.40 10.35 -1.55
N ASN A 49 7.08 10.00 -0.46
CA ASN A 49 8.02 8.90 -0.40
C ASN A 49 7.79 8.12 0.90
N LEU A 50 7.38 6.87 0.78
CA LEU A 50 7.30 5.94 1.90
C LEU A 50 8.63 5.23 2.11
N LYS A 51 9.00 5.05 3.38
CA LYS A 51 10.17 4.26 3.76
C LYS A 51 9.94 2.80 3.36
N THR A 52 10.99 2.10 2.97
CA THR A 52 10.93 0.67 2.61
C THR A 52 10.39 -0.20 3.74
N GLY A 53 10.67 0.15 5.01
CA GLY A 53 10.08 -0.51 6.16
C GLY A 53 8.55 -0.38 6.22
N THR A 54 8.01 0.80 5.92
CA THR A 54 6.57 1.05 5.82
C THR A 54 5.95 0.25 4.67
N LEU A 55 6.57 0.26 3.50
CA LEU A 55 6.11 -0.53 2.35
C LEU A 55 6.08 -2.02 2.69
N ARG A 56 7.13 -2.55 3.33
CA ARG A 56 7.19 -3.96 3.74
C ARG A 56 6.10 -4.33 4.74
N GLN A 57 5.82 -3.44 5.68
CA GLN A 57 4.73 -3.63 6.63
C GLN A 57 3.37 -3.68 5.91
N ILE A 58 3.11 -2.74 5.01
CA ILE A 58 1.87 -2.69 4.22
C ILE A 58 1.70 -3.94 3.36
N VAL A 59 2.75 -4.38 2.66
CA VAL A 59 2.72 -5.60 1.83
C VAL A 59 2.37 -6.83 2.66
N ARG A 60 2.99 -6.96 3.85
CA ARG A 60 2.70 -8.05 4.78
C ARG A 60 1.27 -8.00 5.30
N GLU A 61 0.78 -6.83 5.71
CA GLU A 61 -0.60 -6.64 6.19
C GLU A 61 -1.64 -6.87 5.08
N ALA A 62 -1.28 -6.59 3.83
CA ALA A 62 -2.10 -6.86 2.66
C ALA A 62 -2.15 -8.33 2.25
N GLY A 63 -1.34 -9.18 2.88
CA GLY A 63 -1.19 -10.59 2.49
C GLY A 63 -0.59 -10.75 1.09
N LEU A 64 0.20 -9.78 0.63
CA LEU A 64 0.88 -9.80 -0.67
C LEU A 64 2.34 -10.22 -0.51
N THR A 65 2.91 -10.80 -1.56
CA THR A 65 4.36 -10.91 -1.74
C THR A 65 4.95 -9.60 -2.25
N VAL A 66 6.28 -9.45 -2.13
CA VAL A 66 6.97 -8.26 -2.65
C VAL A 66 6.85 -8.21 -4.17
N GLU A 67 6.92 -9.38 -4.82
CA GLU A 67 6.75 -9.58 -6.25
C GLU A 67 5.35 -9.11 -6.70
N GLU A 68 4.27 -9.63 -6.13
CA GLU A 68 2.90 -9.22 -6.47
C GLU A 68 2.69 -7.72 -6.27
N PHE A 69 3.18 -7.17 -5.16
CA PHE A 69 3.06 -5.74 -4.89
C PHE A 69 3.79 -4.90 -5.94
N THR A 70 4.97 -5.34 -6.38
CA THR A 70 5.76 -4.64 -7.40
C THR A 70 5.08 -4.68 -8.77
N ASP A 71 4.50 -5.82 -9.14
CA ASP A 71 3.72 -5.96 -10.37
C ASP A 71 2.47 -5.06 -10.35
N LEU A 72 1.82 -4.93 -9.20
CA LEU A 72 0.68 -4.03 -9.03
C LEU A 72 1.05 -2.55 -9.09
N LEU A 73 2.29 -2.17 -8.77
CA LEU A 73 2.79 -0.81 -8.91
C LEU A 73 3.14 -0.45 -10.37
N ALA A 74 3.54 -1.42 -11.18
CA ALA A 74 3.97 -1.20 -12.57
C ALA A 74 2.81 -1.07 -13.57
N ARG A 75 1.58 -1.37 -13.15
CA ARG A 75 0.35 -1.21 -13.95
C ARG A 75 -0.16 0.23 -13.96
#